data_AF-A0A7J2TI19-F1
#
_entry.id   AF-A0A7J2TI19-F1
#
_cell.length_a   1.000
_cell.length_b   1.000
_cell.length_c   1.000
_cell.angle_alpha   90.00
_cell.angle_beta   90.00
_cell.angle_gamma   90.00
#
_symmetry.space_group_name_H-M   'P 1'
#
loop_
_entity.id
_entity.type
_entity.pdbx_description
1 polymer ?
#
loop_
_entity_poly.entity_id
_entity_poly.type
_entity_poly.pdbx_seq_one_letter_code
_entity_poly.pdbx_strand_id
1 'polypeptide(L)'
;MIDFIFKVAAISSSGALAPGPLSAVTAAIGTKEGWRGGFKVSIGHFIVEAPLIFFIAFLLSIATIESIMKPLAAVGGIFLIFFGYLTIKSASADLESRKSSFSPIMTGILLTAFNPFFIVWWFSIGGALIAESIILFGNLGALFLLFSHVWIDFVWLSAIAYFTSLNRLIRFQRALLTVLGILVIFFGLDYLYFVFFDSHLI
;
A
#
# COMPACT_ATOMS: atom_id res chain seq x y z
N MET A 1 10.58 -14.33 18.03
CA MET A 1 10.43 -14.61 16.58
C MET A 1 8.97 -14.69 16.17
N ILE A 2 8.19 -15.61 16.73
CA ILE A 2 6.76 -15.75 16.43
C ILE A 2 5.98 -14.47 16.74
N ASP A 3 6.23 -13.84 17.89
CA ASP A 3 5.57 -12.58 18.29
C ASP A 3 5.83 -11.43 17.31
N PHE A 4 7.04 -11.39 16.73
CA PHE A 4 7.40 -10.38 15.72
C PHE A 4 6.64 -10.61 14.42
N ILE A 5 6.54 -11.86 13.95
CA ILE A 5 5.77 -12.21 12.75
C ILE A 5 4.29 -11.84 12.93
N PHE A 6 3.69 -12.14 14.09
CA PHE A 6 2.31 -11.75 14.39
C PHE A 6 2.14 -10.23 14.42
N LYS A 7 3.07 -9.50 15.04
CA LYS A 7 3.06 -8.03 15.06
C LYS A 7 3.15 -7.45 13.65
N VAL A 8 4.10 -7.92 12.84
CA VAL A 8 4.24 -7.51 11.44
C VAL A 8 2.96 -7.81 10.68
N ALA A 9 2.38 -9.01 10.84
CA ALA A 9 1.14 -9.38 10.19
C ALA A 9 -0.02 -8.48 10.59
N ALA A 10 -0.21 -8.19 11.88
CA ALA A 10 -1.28 -7.33 12.37
C ALA A 10 -1.13 -5.87 11.87
N ILE A 11 0.07 -5.30 11.98
CA ILE A 11 0.33 -3.91 11.57
C ILE A 11 0.27 -3.79 10.05
N SER A 12 0.85 -4.74 9.33
CA SER A 12 0.86 -4.74 7.87
C SER A 12 -0.53 -4.97 7.30
N SER A 13 -1.35 -5.80 7.94
CA SER A 13 -2.76 -5.93 7.58
C SER A 13 -3.51 -4.61 7.72
N SER A 14 -3.21 -3.78 8.72
CA SER A 14 -3.85 -2.46 8.85
C SER A 14 -3.54 -1.52 7.66
N GLY A 15 -2.36 -1.65 7.05
CA GLY A 15 -1.94 -0.87 5.87
C GLY A 15 -2.35 -1.50 4.55
N ALA A 16 -2.06 -2.79 4.33
CA ALA A 16 -2.35 -3.53 3.10
C ALA A 16 -3.85 -3.68 2.84
N LEU A 17 -4.64 -3.86 3.92
CA LEU A 17 -6.09 -3.96 3.81
C LEU A 17 -6.75 -2.61 3.60
N ALA A 18 -6.03 -1.48 3.78
CA ALA A 18 -6.53 -0.14 3.50
C ALA A 18 -6.80 -0.02 2.00
N PRO A 19 -8.07 0.01 1.57
CA PRO A 19 -8.34 -0.18 0.17
C PRO A 19 -8.01 1.09 -0.65
N GLY A 20 -7.24 0.90 -1.72
CA GLY A 20 -6.73 1.96 -2.58
C GLY A 20 -6.79 1.59 -4.07
N PRO A 21 -6.22 2.40 -4.97
CA PRO A 21 -6.27 2.18 -6.42
C PRO A 21 -5.67 0.86 -6.88
N LEU A 22 -4.62 0.35 -6.22
CA LEU A 22 -4.10 -0.98 -6.48
C LEU A 22 -5.19 -2.06 -6.23
N SER A 23 -5.85 -2.02 -5.07
CA SER A 23 -6.98 -2.90 -4.74
C SER A 23 -8.17 -2.71 -5.68
N ALA A 24 -8.47 -1.47 -6.07
CA ALA A 24 -9.59 -1.13 -6.96
C ALA A 24 -9.41 -1.68 -8.38
N VAL A 25 -8.22 -1.52 -8.96
CA VAL A 25 -7.89 -2.04 -10.29
C VAL A 25 -7.72 -3.56 -10.23
N THR A 26 -7.18 -4.10 -9.14
CA THR A 26 -7.13 -5.55 -8.91
C THR A 26 -8.52 -6.17 -8.90
N ALA A 27 -9.49 -5.52 -8.26
CA ALA A 27 -10.89 -5.94 -8.29
C ALA A 27 -11.44 -5.98 -9.73
N ALA A 28 -11.13 -4.96 -10.55
CA ALA A 28 -11.54 -4.92 -11.96
C ALA A 28 -10.88 -6.03 -12.79
N ILE A 29 -9.58 -6.27 -12.61
CA ILE A 29 -8.84 -7.38 -13.25
C ILE A 29 -9.43 -8.73 -12.83
N GLY A 30 -9.81 -8.89 -11.57
CA GLY A 30 -10.42 -10.11 -11.03
C GLY A 30 -11.71 -10.53 -11.74
N THR A 31 -12.50 -9.58 -12.26
CA THR A 31 -13.71 -9.90 -13.04
C THR A 31 -13.44 -10.74 -14.30
N LYS A 32 -12.21 -10.70 -14.82
CA LYS A 32 -11.79 -11.44 -16.03
C LYS A 32 -10.83 -12.59 -15.74
N GLU A 33 -9.86 -12.36 -14.85
CA GLU A 33 -8.77 -13.30 -14.59
C GLU A 33 -8.92 -14.05 -13.26
N GLY A 34 -9.99 -13.78 -12.50
CA GLY A 34 -10.21 -14.34 -11.18
C GLY A 34 -9.05 -14.08 -10.23
N TRP A 35 -8.83 -14.99 -9.29
CA TRP A 35 -7.74 -14.92 -8.32
C TRP A 35 -6.35 -14.81 -8.98
N ARG A 36 -6.16 -15.40 -10.17
CA ARG A 36 -4.88 -15.37 -10.91
C ARG A 36 -4.52 -13.94 -11.32
N GLY A 37 -5.51 -13.10 -11.60
CA GLY A 37 -5.31 -11.68 -11.84
C GLY A 37 -4.68 -10.99 -10.64
N GLY A 38 -5.26 -11.18 -9.46
CA GLY A 38 -4.73 -10.63 -8.21
C GLY A 38 -3.34 -11.15 -7.85
N PHE A 39 -3.09 -12.45 -8.07
CA PHE A 39 -1.76 -13.03 -7.88
C PHE A 39 -0.70 -12.37 -8.76
N LYS A 40 -0.99 -12.15 -10.06
CA LYS A 40 -0.10 -11.44 -10.97
C LYS A 40 0.12 -9.97 -10.58
N VAL A 41 -0.92 -9.29 -10.10
CA VAL A 41 -0.77 -7.92 -9.57
C VAL A 41 0.18 -7.92 -8.36
N SER A 42 0.06 -8.91 -7.48
CA SER A 42 0.91 -9.08 -6.30
C SER A 42 2.39 -9.25 -6.67
N ILE A 43 2.69 -9.98 -7.75
CA ILE A 43 4.06 -10.07 -8.29
C ILE A 43 4.58 -8.68 -8.69
N GLY A 44 3.76 -7.91 -9.41
CA GLY A 44 4.12 -6.55 -9.81
C GLY A 44 4.34 -5.61 -8.63
N HIS A 45 3.49 -5.73 -7.60
CA HIS A 45 3.63 -5.00 -6.34
C HIS A 45 4.95 -5.33 -5.64
N PHE A 46 5.24 -6.62 -5.48
CA PHE A 46 6.46 -7.12 -4.86
C PHE A 46 7.74 -6.65 -5.56
N ILE A 47 7.74 -6.55 -6.90
CA ILE A 47 8.87 -6.04 -7.69
C ILE A 47 9.26 -4.61 -7.27
N VAL A 48 8.32 -3.80 -6.81
CA VAL A 48 8.57 -2.43 -6.34
C VAL A 48 8.83 -2.40 -4.83
N GLU A 49 8.04 -3.17 -4.08
CA GLU A 49 8.11 -3.21 -2.62
C GLU A 49 9.45 -3.73 -2.10
N ALA A 50 9.92 -4.88 -2.61
CA ALA A 50 11.13 -5.48 -2.08
C ALA A 50 12.36 -4.56 -2.21
N PRO A 51 12.63 -3.93 -3.38
CA PRO A 51 13.68 -2.91 -3.48
C PRO A 51 13.49 -1.73 -2.52
N LEU A 52 12.25 -1.27 -2.31
CA LEU A 52 11.97 -0.17 -1.38
C LEU A 52 12.32 -0.53 0.07
N ILE A 53 11.96 -1.73 0.52
CA ILE A 53 12.31 -2.22 1.87
C ILE A 53 13.83 -2.24 2.07
N PHE A 54 14.56 -2.81 1.12
CA PHE A 54 16.03 -2.86 1.20
C PHE A 54 16.66 -1.47 1.10
N PHE A 55 16.08 -0.57 0.31
CA PHE A 55 16.53 0.82 0.23
C PHE A 55 16.37 1.56 1.57
N ILE A 56 15.22 1.40 2.23
CA ILE A 56 14.97 2.00 3.56
C ILE A 56 15.91 1.38 4.61
N ALA A 57 16.09 0.05 4.59
CA ALA A 57 17.04 -0.62 5.48
C ALA A 57 18.48 -0.09 5.29
N PHE A 58 18.89 0.14 4.05
CA PHE A 58 20.17 0.76 3.73
C PHE A 58 20.26 2.20 4.26
N LEU A 59 19.24 3.03 4.03
CA LEU A 59 19.20 4.41 4.56
C LEU A 59 19.32 4.44 6.10
N LEU A 60 18.60 3.55 6.79
CA LEU A 60 18.65 3.42 8.25
C LEU A 60 20.03 2.97 8.77
N SER A 61 20.84 2.32 7.92
CA SER A 61 22.22 1.93 8.28
C SER A 61 23.23 3.08 8.18
N ILE A 62 22.91 4.17 7.46
CA ILE A 62 23.85 5.26 7.16
C ILE A 62 23.41 6.64 7.67
N ALA A 63 22.15 6.83 8.08
CA ALA A 63 21.61 8.13 8.45
C ALA A 63 20.84 8.12 9.78
N THR A 64 20.88 9.24 10.51
CA THR A 64 20.02 9.48 11.68
C THR A 64 18.60 9.87 11.22
N ILE A 65 17.60 9.23 11.84
CA ILE A 65 16.19 9.15 11.40
C ILE A 65 15.49 10.52 11.28
N GLU A 66 15.91 11.54 12.03
CA GLU A 66 15.22 12.84 12.11
C GLU A 66 15.25 13.66 10.81
N SER A 67 16.30 13.58 9.98
CA SER A 67 16.44 14.45 8.80
C SER A 67 15.61 14.03 7.59
N ILE A 68 15.08 12.79 7.58
CA ILE A 68 14.45 12.19 6.38
C ILE A 68 12.92 12.18 6.48
N MET A 69 12.36 12.22 7.69
CA MET A 69 10.91 12.06 7.91
C MET A 69 10.07 13.25 7.45
N LYS A 70 10.49 14.50 7.74
CA LYS A 70 9.72 15.71 7.39
C LYS A 70 9.54 15.93 5.88
N PRO A 71 10.60 15.85 5.05
CA PRO A 71 10.46 15.99 3.60
C PRO A 71 9.54 14.92 3.00
N LEU A 72 9.61 13.71 3.54
CA LEU A 72 8.87 12.58 3.01
C LEU A 72 7.39 12.60 3.41
N ALA A 73 7.08 13.05 4.63
CA ALA A 73 5.70 13.35 5.06
C ALA A 73 5.06 14.46 4.22
N ALA A 74 5.81 15.51 3.87
CA ALA A 74 5.33 16.63 3.05
C ALA A 74 5.00 16.19 1.61
N VAL A 75 5.92 15.48 0.96
CA VAL A 75 5.68 14.92 -0.39
C VAL A 75 4.52 13.93 -0.36
N GLY A 76 4.46 13.10 0.68
CA GLY A 76 3.38 12.14 0.92
C GLY A 76 1.99 12.74 1.01
N GLY A 77 1.80 13.73 1.89
CA GLY A 77 0.49 14.36 2.14
C GLY A 77 -0.12 15.01 0.90
N ILE A 78 0.69 15.74 0.11
CA ILE A 78 0.22 16.39 -1.15
C ILE A 78 -0.29 15.34 -2.14
N PHE A 79 0.47 14.27 -2.28
CA PHE A 79 0.18 13.21 -3.23
C PHE A 79 -1.02 12.36 -2.79
N LEU A 80 -1.23 12.17 -1.47
CA LEU A 80 -2.42 11.53 -0.90
C LEU A 80 -3.70 12.31 -1.23
N ILE A 81 -3.69 13.64 -1.09
CA ILE A 81 -4.84 14.48 -1.44
C ILE A 81 -5.18 14.35 -2.94
N PHE A 82 -4.16 14.43 -3.79
CA PHE A 82 -4.32 14.25 -5.24
C PHE A 82 -4.89 12.85 -5.59
N PHE A 83 -4.38 11.81 -4.95
CA PHE A 83 -4.78 10.43 -5.20
C PHE A 83 -6.15 10.09 -4.63
N GLY A 84 -6.52 10.65 -3.48
CA GLY A 84 -7.87 10.59 -2.93
C GLY A 84 -8.89 11.25 -3.87
N TYR A 85 -8.57 12.42 -4.42
CA TYR A 85 -9.38 13.06 -5.48
C TYR A 85 -9.53 12.16 -6.72
N LEU A 86 -8.44 11.58 -7.24
CA LEU A 86 -8.51 10.65 -8.38
C LEU A 86 -9.33 9.39 -8.04
N THR A 87 -9.24 8.90 -6.82
CA THR A 87 -10.01 7.73 -6.34
C THR A 87 -11.52 8.05 -6.33
N ILE A 88 -11.92 9.19 -5.78
CA ILE A 88 -13.32 9.66 -5.78
C ILE A 88 -13.81 9.92 -7.21
N LYS A 89 -13.00 10.60 -8.04
CA LYS A 89 -13.32 10.85 -9.46
C LYS A 89 -13.48 9.54 -10.24
N SER A 90 -12.70 8.52 -9.89
CA SER A 90 -12.82 7.20 -10.51
C SER A 90 -14.05 6.44 -10.01
N ALA A 91 -14.55 6.71 -8.79
CA ALA A 91 -15.67 6.02 -8.14
C ALA A 91 -16.96 6.04 -8.97
N SER A 92 -17.16 7.08 -9.78
CA SER A 92 -18.31 7.25 -10.69
C SER A 92 -18.17 6.52 -12.03
N ALA A 93 -17.00 5.98 -12.37
CA ALA A 93 -16.76 5.23 -13.60
C ALA A 93 -17.13 3.75 -13.44
N ASP A 94 -17.81 3.18 -14.45
CA ASP A 94 -18.13 1.75 -14.50
C ASP A 94 -16.89 0.87 -14.43
N LEU A 95 -16.98 -0.27 -13.75
CA LEU A 95 -15.83 -1.19 -13.59
C LEU A 95 -15.30 -1.71 -14.92
N GLU A 96 -16.20 -1.82 -15.90
CA GLU A 96 -15.91 -2.12 -17.30
C GLU A 96 -15.01 -1.07 -17.96
N SER A 97 -15.07 0.19 -17.53
CA SER A 97 -14.17 1.27 -18.00
C SER A 97 -12.89 1.40 -17.18
N ARG A 98 -12.78 0.69 -16.04
CA ARG A 98 -11.56 0.57 -15.22
C ARG A 98 -10.64 -0.57 -15.66
N LYS A 99 -10.69 -0.91 -16.95
CA LYS A 99 -9.75 -1.85 -17.56
C LYS A 99 -8.38 -1.17 -17.62
N SER A 100 -7.41 -1.72 -16.91
CA SER A 100 -6.01 -1.42 -17.20
C SER A 100 -5.71 -1.92 -18.62
N SER A 101 -5.14 -1.07 -19.47
CA SER A 101 -4.57 -1.51 -20.75
C SER A 101 -3.26 -2.29 -20.57
N PHE A 102 -2.71 -2.26 -19.35
CA PHE A 102 -1.48 -2.95 -18.98
C PHE A 102 -1.76 -4.36 -18.46
N SER A 103 -0.75 -5.23 -18.56
CA SER A 103 -0.82 -6.56 -17.93
C SER A 103 -1.03 -6.43 -16.42
N PRO A 104 -1.59 -7.45 -15.74
CA PRO A 104 -1.76 -7.41 -14.29
C PRO A 104 -0.46 -7.16 -13.52
N ILE A 105 0.66 -7.73 -13.98
CA ILE A 105 2.00 -7.49 -13.39
C ILE A 105 2.39 -6.01 -13.55
N MET A 106 2.29 -5.47 -14.77
CA MET A 106 2.65 -4.07 -15.02
C MET A 106 1.72 -3.11 -14.25
N THR A 107 0.45 -3.48 -14.08
CA THR A 107 -0.48 -2.75 -13.23
C THR A 107 -0.01 -2.71 -11.78
N GLY A 108 0.44 -3.85 -11.24
CA GLY A 108 1.04 -3.93 -9.90
C GLY A 108 2.27 -3.03 -9.76
N ILE A 109 3.17 -3.03 -10.75
CA ILE A 109 4.37 -2.19 -10.74
C ILE A 109 3.98 -0.71 -10.74
N LEU A 110 3.19 -0.27 -11.73
CA LEU A 110 2.87 1.15 -11.90
C LEU A 110 2.04 1.70 -10.74
N LEU A 111 1.01 0.97 -10.31
CA LEU A 111 0.17 1.42 -9.20
C LEU A 111 0.85 1.30 -7.84
N THR A 112 1.99 0.63 -7.72
CA THR A 112 2.77 0.60 -6.48
C THR A 112 3.83 1.69 -6.50
N ALA A 113 4.60 1.78 -7.59
CA ALA A 113 5.67 2.76 -7.77
C ALA A 113 5.17 4.21 -7.74
N PHE A 114 3.97 4.45 -8.27
CA PHE A 114 3.35 5.77 -8.28
C PHE A 114 2.28 5.94 -7.19
N ASN A 115 2.23 5.06 -6.20
CA ASN A 115 1.33 5.20 -5.05
C ASN A 115 2.05 5.84 -3.87
N PRO A 116 1.73 7.10 -3.55
CA PRO A 116 2.39 7.80 -2.46
C PRO A 116 2.02 7.28 -1.08
N PHE A 117 0.79 6.76 -0.89
CA PHE A 117 0.38 6.15 0.38
C PHE A 117 1.31 4.99 0.70
N PHE A 118 1.55 4.14 -0.29
CA PHE A 118 2.44 3.00 -0.16
C PHE A 118 3.86 3.42 0.21
N ILE A 119 4.42 4.42 -0.49
CA ILE A 119 5.77 4.92 -0.22
C ILE A 119 5.85 5.50 1.20
N VAL A 120 4.93 6.40 1.56
CA VAL A 120 4.94 7.06 2.87
C VAL A 120 4.73 6.08 4.02
N TRP A 121 3.83 5.11 3.85
CA TRP A 121 3.61 4.05 4.82
C TRP A 121 4.91 3.26 5.07
N TRP A 122 5.62 2.92 4.00
CA TRP A 122 6.88 2.18 4.10
C TRP A 122 8.00 2.96 4.77
N PHE A 123 8.08 4.27 4.59
CA PHE A 123 9.06 5.09 5.31
C PHE A 123 8.66 5.43 6.74
N SER A 124 7.38 5.35 7.10
CA SER A 124 6.87 5.64 8.45
C SER A 124 6.72 4.36 9.28
N ILE A 125 5.53 3.74 9.25
CA ILE A 125 5.20 2.52 9.99
C ILE A 125 6.08 1.36 9.53
N GLY A 126 6.24 1.18 8.21
CA GLY A 126 7.14 0.18 7.64
C GLY A 126 8.59 0.42 8.06
N GLY A 127 9.02 1.68 8.12
CA GLY A 127 10.37 2.07 8.51
C GLY A 127 10.67 1.70 9.97
N ALA A 128 9.71 1.90 10.87
CA ALA A 128 9.80 1.46 12.26
C ALA A 128 9.91 -0.06 12.37
N LEU A 129 9.14 -0.82 11.57
CA LEU A 129 9.24 -2.28 11.53
C LEU A 129 10.57 -2.77 10.94
N ILE A 130 11.13 -2.08 9.94
CA ILE A 130 12.46 -2.34 9.39
C ILE A 130 13.54 -2.07 10.45
N ALA A 131 13.46 -0.94 11.16
CA ALA A 131 14.40 -0.61 12.23
C ALA A 131 14.36 -1.68 13.34
N GLU A 132 13.17 -2.05 13.79
CA GLU A 132 12.99 -3.10 14.81
C GLU A 132 13.49 -4.46 14.33
N SER A 133 13.25 -4.83 13.07
CA SER A 133 13.74 -6.10 12.53
C SER A 133 15.27 -6.15 12.46
N ILE A 134 15.93 -5.03 12.13
CA ILE A 134 17.39 -4.92 12.13
C ILE A 134 17.94 -5.03 13.56
N ILE A 135 17.30 -4.42 14.55
CA ILE A 135 17.71 -4.54 15.95
C ILE A 135 17.62 -6.00 16.43
N LEU A 136 16.56 -6.72 16.05
CA LEU A 136 16.31 -8.08 16.51
C LEU A 136 17.11 -9.15 15.75
N PHE A 137 17.36 -8.96 14.46
CA PHE A 137 17.90 -9.99 13.57
C PHE A 137 19.18 -9.55 12.80
N GLY A 138 19.72 -8.37 13.11
CA GLY A 138 20.92 -7.83 12.50
C GLY A 138 20.78 -7.61 10.98
N ASN A 139 21.82 -7.96 10.23
CA ASN A 139 21.87 -7.79 8.77
C ASN A 139 20.77 -8.55 8.01
N LEU A 140 20.16 -9.56 8.63
CA LEU A 140 19.05 -10.32 8.04
C LEU A 140 17.67 -9.73 8.40
N GLY A 141 17.60 -8.66 9.20
CA GLY A 141 16.35 -8.04 9.64
C GLY A 141 15.42 -7.65 8.51
N ALA A 142 15.95 -6.98 7.47
CA ALA A 142 15.15 -6.60 6.31
C ALA A 142 14.56 -7.83 5.58
N LEU A 143 15.34 -8.91 5.47
CA LEU A 143 14.89 -10.16 4.86
C LEU A 143 13.80 -10.85 5.70
N PHE A 144 13.99 -10.89 7.02
CA PHE A 144 13.00 -11.42 7.96
C PHE A 144 11.68 -10.64 7.90
N LEU A 145 11.76 -9.31 7.85
CA LEU A 145 10.58 -8.46 7.69
C LEU A 145 9.87 -8.75 6.37
N LEU A 146 10.62 -8.78 5.25
CA LEU A 146 10.07 -9.01 3.93
C LEU A 146 9.22 -10.29 3.89
N PHE A 147 9.75 -11.42 4.38
CA PHE A 147 9.02 -12.68 4.42
C PHE A 147 7.86 -12.69 5.42
N SER A 148 7.96 -11.94 6.50
CA SER A 148 6.87 -11.79 7.48
C SER A 148 5.70 -10.95 6.94
N HIS A 149 5.97 -10.11 5.94
CA HIS A 149 5.02 -9.15 5.36
C HIS A 149 4.41 -9.65 4.04
N VAL A 150 5.25 -9.98 3.05
CA VAL A 150 4.89 -10.10 1.62
C VAL A 150 3.70 -11.00 1.34
N TRP A 151 3.53 -12.07 2.10
CA TRP A 151 2.44 -13.03 1.89
C TRP A 151 1.06 -12.39 2.07
N ILE A 152 0.96 -11.31 2.86
CA ILE A 152 -0.28 -10.58 3.12
C ILE A 152 -0.82 -9.95 1.84
N ASP A 153 0.04 -9.33 1.02
CA ASP A 153 -0.37 -8.71 -0.24
C ASP A 153 -0.83 -9.76 -1.25
N PHE A 154 -0.10 -10.87 -1.33
CA PHE A 154 -0.48 -11.99 -2.19
C PHE A 154 -1.85 -12.56 -1.80
N VAL A 155 -2.11 -12.73 -0.51
CA VAL A 155 -3.41 -13.18 0.00
C VAL A 155 -4.49 -12.14 -0.31
N TRP A 156 -4.24 -10.87 0.02
CA TRP A 156 -5.24 -9.80 -0.09
C TRP A 156 -5.64 -9.51 -1.54
N LEU A 157 -4.68 -9.28 -2.43
CA LEU A 157 -4.94 -8.93 -3.81
C LEU A 157 -5.56 -10.12 -4.57
N SER A 158 -5.11 -11.35 -4.28
CA SER A 158 -5.74 -12.55 -4.84
C SER A 158 -7.17 -12.75 -4.31
N ALA A 159 -7.41 -12.48 -3.03
CA ALA A 159 -8.74 -12.57 -2.43
C ALA A 159 -9.70 -11.54 -3.03
N ILE A 160 -9.29 -10.27 -3.16
CA ILE A 160 -10.08 -9.24 -3.82
C ILE A 160 -10.45 -9.67 -5.24
N ALA A 161 -9.46 -10.11 -6.03
CA ALA A 161 -9.67 -10.52 -7.41
C ALA A 161 -10.58 -11.76 -7.51
N TYR A 162 -10.47 -12.68 -6.55
CA TYR A 162 -11.35 -13.84 -6.45
C TYR A 162 -12.80 -13.43 -6.14
N PHE A 163 -13.03 -12.64 -5.09
CA PHE A 163 -14.38 -12.26 -4.69
C PHE A 163 -15.09 -11.40 -5.73
N THR A 164 -14.37 -10.56 -6.46
CA THR A 164 -14.98 -9.77 -7.55
C THR A 164 -15.32 -10.61 -8.78
N SER A 165 -14.65 -11.74 -8.98
CA SER A 165 -14.99 -12.69 -10.05
C SER A 165 -16.33 -13.41 -9.85
N LEU A 166 -16.85 -13.45 -8.61
CA LEU A 166 -18.11 -14.12 -8.24
C LEU A 166 -19.39 -13.29 -8.53
N ASN A 167 -19.28 -12.22 -9.33
CA ASN A 167 -20.39 -11.49 -9.96
C ASN A 167 -21.45 -10.83 -9.03
N ARG A 168 -21.14 -10.51 -7.76
CA ARG A 168 -22.13 -10.02 -6.78
C ARG A 168 -21.90 -8.65 -6.11
N LEU A 169 -20.82 -7.91 -6.41
CA LEU A 169 -20.41 -6.77 -5.55
C LEU A 169 -20.26 -5.39 -6.21
N ILE A 170 -20.83 -5.16 -7.40
CA ILE A 170 -20.69 -3.87 -8.13
C ILE A 170 -21.19 -2.66 -7.30
N ARG A 171 -22.28 -2.80 -6.54
CA ARG A 171 -22.83 -1.72 -5.70
C ARG A 171 -22.01 -1.48 -4.42
N PHE A 172 -21.54 -2.55 -3.77
CA PHE A 172 -20.66 -2.46 -2.61
C PHE A 172 -19.34 -1.78 -2.95
N GLN A 173 -18.84 -2.02 -4.17
CA GLN A 173 -17.57 -1.45 -4.64
C GLN A 173 -17.61 0.07 -4.83
N ARG A 174 -18.71 0.67 -5.33
CA ARG A 174 -18.81 2.14 -5.41
C ARG A 174 -18.82 2.79 -4.02
N ALA A 175 -19.56 2.22 -3.09
CA ALA A 175 -19.62 2.70 -1.71
C ALA A 175 -18.24 2.57 -1.03
N LEU A 176 -17.61 1.40 -1.16
CA LEU A 176 -16.27 1.13 -0.65
C LEU A 176 -15.26 2.16 -1.21
N LEU A 177 -15.13 2.30 -2.52
CA LEU A 177 -14.18 3.25 -3.14
C LEU A 177 -14.41 4.72 -2.76
N THR A 178 -15.67 5.11 -2.53
CA THR A 178 -16.00 6.48 -2.11
C THR A 178 -15.56 6.73 -0.67
N VAL A 179 -15.90 5.83 0.25
CA VAL A 179 -15.48 5.90 1.66
C VAL A 179 -13.96 5.94 1.77
N LEU A 180 -13.27 5.19 0.93
CA LEU A 180 -11.82 5.11 0.92
C LEU A 180 -11.14 6.33 0.33
N GLY A 181 -11.66 6.86 -0.77
CA GLY A 181 -11.20 8.13 -1.31
C GLY A 181 -11.28 9.24 -0.26
N ILE A 182 -12.35 9.26 0.54
CA ILE A 182 -12.52 10.20 1.66
C ILE A 182 -11.46 9.95 2.74
N LEU A 183 -11.28 8.70 3.20
CA LEU A 183 -10.27 8.36 4.22
C LEU A 183 -8.84 8.71 3.78
N VAL A 184 -8.49 8.47 2.52
CA VAL A 184 -7.18 8.84 1.95
C VAL A 184 -6.95 10.35 1.93
N ILE A 185 -7.99 11.15 1.65
CA ILE A 185 -7.90 12.62 1.75
C ILE A 185 -7.67 13.04 3.21
N PHE A 186 -8.39 12.43 4.16
CA PHE A 186 -8.19 12.71 5.58
C PHE A 186 -6.76 12.40 6.06
N PHE A 187 -6.20 11.26 5.67
CA PHE A 187 -4.79 10.95 5.97
C PHE A 187 -3.81 11.91 5.28
N GLY A 188 -4.11 12.36 4.06
CA GLY A 188 -3.30 13.38 3.39
C GLY A 188 -3.26 14.70 4.15
N LEU A 189 -4.40 15.13 4.71
CA LEU A 189 -4.50 16.33 5.55
C LEU A 189 -3.75 16.17 6.88
N ASP A 190 -3.86 15.00 7.53
CA ASP A 190 -3.15 14.67 8.77
C ASP A 190 -1.62 14.74 8.58
N TYR A 191 -1.10 14.16 7.49
CA TYR A 191 0.33 14.19 7.19
C TYR A 191 0.85 15.60 6.89
N LEU A 192 0.06 16.43 6.20
CA LEU A 192 0.42 17.84 6.02
C LEU A 192 0.43 18.57 7.35
N TYR A 193 -0.52 18.29 8.24
CA TYR A 193 -0.55 18.87 9.57
C TYR A 193 0.70 18.49 10.39
N PHE A 194 1.11 17.21 10.38
CA PHE A 194 2.34 16.75 11.03
C PHE A 194 3.59 17.53 10.60
N VAL A 195 3.73 17.86 9.31
CA VAL A 195 4.87 18.63 8.79
C VAL A 195 4.96 20.03 9.42
N PHE A 196 3.82 20.67 9.69
CA PHE A 196 3.76 22.04 10.21
C PHE A 196 3.74 22.11 11.74
N PHE A 197 3.21 21.08 12.40
CA PHE A 197 2.88 21.12 13.83
C PHE A 197 3.56 20.02 14.66
N ASP A 198 4.41 19.18 14.05
CA ASP A 198 5.13 18.08 14.71
C ASP A 198 4.21 17.18 15.56
N SER A 199 2.93 17.12 15.19
CA SER A 199 1.86 16.38 15.87
C SER A 199 0.84 15.93 14.83
N HIS A 200 0.17 14.81 15.06
CA HIS A 200 -0.91 14.32 14.21
C HIS A 200 -2.25 14.90 14.67
N LEU A 201 -3.17 15.12 13.73
CA LEU A 201 -4.57 15.46 13.99
C LEU A 201 -5.34 14.28 14.61
N ILE A 202 -4.83 13.06 14.47
CA ILE A 202 -5.43 11.80 14.93
C ILE A 202 -4.35 10.88 15.52
#